data_AF-A0A414P822-F1
#
_entry.id   AF-A0A414P822-F1
#
_cell.length_a   1.000
_cell.length_b   1.000
_cell.length_c   1.000
_cell.angle_alpha   90.00
_cell.angle_beta   90.00
_cell.angle_gamma   90.00
#
_symmetry.space_group_name_H-M   'P 1'
#
loop_
_entity.id
_entity.type
_entity.pdbx_description
1 polymer ?
#
loop_
_entity_poly.entity_id
_entity_poly.type
_entity_poly.pdbx_seq_one_letter_code
_entity_poly.pdbx_strand_id
1 'polypeptide(L)'
;MFKKNEKIEIVDFEKEAKRRERKEKFQNKVDSAMNWIHNNKEIVMLVGPTLISGVAFGAKTITKQVRLNKEKNLKDLYCYDRSLGHYWKLRRELTNSEWVEIDQRKQNGERLADILDELKVLK
;
A
#
# COMPACT_ATOMS: atom_id res chain seq x y z
N MET A 1 -0.26 -15.01 43.90
CA MET A 1 0.29 -14.27 42.74
C MET A 1 0.34 -15.20 41.51
N PHE A 2 -0.81 -15.58 40.92
CA PHE A 2 -0.86 -16.66 39.89
C PHE A 2 -1.94 -16.49 38.78
N LYS A 3 -2.49 -15.30 38.50
CA LYS A 3 -3.61 -15.14 37.54
C LYS A 3 -3.24 -14.64 36.13
N LYS A 4 -1.96 -14.41 35.82
CA LYS A 4 -1.57 -13.75 34.56
C LYS A 4 -1.20 -14.71 33.41
N ASN A 5 -0.68 -15.90 33.69
CA ASN A 5 -0.19 -16.82 32.66
C ASN A 5 -1.30 -17.65 32.00
N GLU A 6 -2.30 -18.08 32.77
CA GLU A 6 -3.41 -18.92 32.29
C GLU A 6 -4.28 -18.22 31.22
N LYS A 7 -4.52 -16.91 31.37
CA LYS A 7 -5.26 -16.12 30.38
C LYS A 7 -4.51 -15.92 29.05
N ILE A 8 -3.18 -15.96 29.06
CA ILE A 8 -2.36 -15.77 27.85
C ILE A 8 -2.40 -17.04 27.00
N GLU A 9 -2.25 -18.22 27.63
CA GLU A 9 -2.32 -19.51 26.95
C GLU A 9 -3.69 -19.75 26.29
N ILE A 10 -4.80 -19.49 27.00
CA ILE A 10 -6.17 -19.70 26.47
C ILE A 10 -6.44 -18.83 25.22
N VAL A 11 -5.97 -17.58 25.21
CA VAL A 11 -6.15 -16.65 24.07
C VAL A 11 -5.34 -17.09 22.85
N ASP A 12 -4.14 -17.63 23.06
CA ASP A 12 -3.32 -18.17 21.97
C ASP A 12 -3.92 -19.46 21.39
N PHE A 13 -4.48 -20.35 22.22
CA PHE A 13 -5.21 -21.54 21.76
C PHE A 13 -6.46 -21.20 20.92
N GLU A 14 -7.28 -20.22 21.34
CA GLU A 14 -8.45 -19.79 20.54
C GLU A 14 -8.04 -19.17 19.19
N LYS A 15 -6.96 -18.39 19.19
CA LYS A 15 -6.44 -17.76 17.98
C LYS A 15 -5.89 -18.79 17.01
N GLU A 16 -5.24 -19.83 17.51
CA GLU A 16 -4.79 -20.97 16.73
C GLU A 16 -5.94 -21.82 16.20
N ALA A 17 -6.97 -22.10 17.02
CA ALA A 17 -8.17 -22.81 16.59
C ALA A 17 -8.89 -22.08 15.45
N LYS A 18 -9.10 -20.75 15.58
CA LYS A 18 -9.67 -19.91 14.52
C LYS A 18 -8.79 -19.85 13.26
N ARG A 19 -7.46 -20.00 13.39
CA ARG A 19 -6.56 -20.11 12.23
C ARG A 19 -6.72 -21.46 11.54
N ARG A 20 -6.83 -22.55 12.28
CA ARG A 20 -7.07 -23.90 11.74
C ARG A 20 -8.42 -24.00 11.04
N GLU A 21 -9.49 -23.50 11.66
CA GLU A 21 -10.83 -23.47 11.06
C GLU A 21 -10.85 -22.67 9.75
N ARG A 22 -10.14 -21.53 9.70
CA ARG A 22 -10.00 -20.76 8.45
C ARG A 22 -9.22 -21.51 7.38
N LYS A 23 -8.16 -22.23 7.77
CA LYS A 23 -7.38 -23.07 6.85
C LYS A 23 -8.23 -24.22 6.31
N GLU A 24 -8.99 -24.91 7.15
CA GLU A 24 -9.89 -25.99 6.74
C GLU A 24 -11.01 -25.48 5.84
N LYS A 25 -11.66 -24.36 6.18
CA LYS A 25 -12.66 -23.72 5.30
C LYS A 25 -12.06 -23.32 3.96
N PHE A 26 -10.81 -22.89 3.93
CA PHE A 26 -10.11 -22.56 2.70
C PHE A 26 -9.79 -23.83 1.88
N GLN A 27 -9.22 -24.86 2.51
CA GLN A 27 -8.94 -26.15 1.88
C GLN A 27 -10.20 -26.77 1.30
N ASN A 28 -11.30 -26.85 2.07
CA ASN A 28 -12.57 -27.37 1.59
C ASN A 28 -13.11 -26.61 0.37
N LYS A 29 -12.91 -25.29 0.30
CA LYS A 29 -13.29 -24.49 -0.88
C LYS A 29 -12.38 -24.76 -2.07
N VAL A 30 -11.08 -24.89 -1.85
CA VAL A 30 -10.10 -25.24 -2.90
C VAL A 30 -10.41 -26.63 -3.46
N ASP A 31 -10.66 -27.60 -2.60
CA ASP A 31 -10.97 -28.98 -2.98
C ASP A 31 -12.30 -29.06 -3.73
N SER A 32 -13.32 -28.33 -3.27
CA SER A 32 -14.61 -28.23 -3.98
C SER A 32 -14.44 -27.60 -5.38
N ALA A 33 -13.60 -26.56 -5.49
CA ALA A 33 -13.31 -25.92 -6.77
C ALA A 33 -12.52 -26.86 -7.71
N MET A 34 -11.53 -27.59 -7.19
CA MET A 34 -10.77 -28.58 -7.96
C MET A 34 -11.66 -29.72 -8.47
N ASN A 35 -12.54 -30.24 -7.63
CA ASN A 35 -13.50 -31.27 -8.01
C ASN A 35 -14.46 -30.77 -9.10
N TRP A 36 -14.93 -29.51 -8.99
CA TRP A 36 -15.77 -28.91 -10.03
C TRP A 36 -15.01 -28.73 -11.35
N ILE A 37 -13.76 -28.25 -11.31
CA ILE A 37 -12.91 -28.11 -12.51
C ILE A 37 -12.67 -29.46 -13.18
N HIS A 38 -12.39 -30.50 -12.40
CA HIS A 38 -12.17 -31.85 -12.90
C HIS A 38 -13.41 -32.38 -13.63
N ASN A 39 -14.60 -32.15 -13.07
CA ASN A 39 -15.87 -32.58 -13.67
C ASN A 39 -16.30 -31.73 -14.88
N ASN A 40 -15.80 -30.50 -15.01
CA ASN A 40 -16.17 -29.55 -16.08
C ASN A 40 -14.97 -29.21 -16.99
N LYS A 41 -14.10 -30.19 -17.24
CA LYS A 41 -12.80 -30.01 -17.92
C LYS A 41 -12.90 -29.35 -19.29
N GLU A 42 -13.94 -29.67 -20.07
CA GLU A 42 -14.17 -29.10 -21.41
C GLU A 42 -14.48 -27.60 -21.37
N ILE A 43 -15.33 -27.18 -20.43
CA ILE A 43 -15.72 -25.77 -20.26
C ILE A 43 -14.50 -24.95 -19.81
N VAL A 44 -13.69 -25.48 -18.90
CA VAL A 44 -12.48 -24.82 -18.41
C VAL A 44 -11.41 -24.71 -19.51
N MET A 45 -11.27 -25.72 -20.38
CA MET A 45 -10.33 -25.65 -21.50
C MET A 45 -10.70 -24.55 -22.50
N LEU A 46 -12.00 -24.34 -22.73
CA LEU A 46 -12.50 -23.32 -23.65
C LEU A 46 -12.42 -21.90 -23.06
N VAL A 47 -12.85 -21.71 -21.81
CA VAL A 47 -13.03 -20.38 -21.20
C VAL A 47 -11.84 -19.97 -20.32
N GLY A 48 -11.02 -20.92 -19.88
CA GLY A 48 -9.90 -20.73 -18.96
C GLY A 48 -8.88 -19.68 -19.42
N PRO A 49 -8.37 -19.73 -20.67
CA PRO A 49 -7.40 -18.74 -21.16
C PRO A 49 -7.91 -17.29 -21.10
N THR A 50 -9.19 -17.07 -21.43
CA THR A 50 -9.82 -15.75 -21.41
C THR A 50 -9.95 -15.22 -19.97
N LEU A 51 -10.30 -16.08 -19.02
CA LEU A 51 -10.39 -15.73 -17.61
C LEU A 51 -9.02 -15.39 -17.01
N ILE A 52 -7.98 -16.19 -17.28
CA ILE A 52 -6.62 -15.92 -16.83
C ILE A 52 -6.13 -14.57 -17.35
N SER A 53 -6.42 -14.29 -18.62
CA SER A 53 -6.09 -13.01 -19.25
C SER A 53 -6.78 -11.85 -18.54
N GLY A 54 -8.10 -11.95 -18.30
CA GLY A 54 -8.87 -10.92 -17.60
C GLY A 54 -8.34 -10.62 -16.19
N VAL A 55 -7.99 -11.66 -15.42
CA VAL A 55 -7.42 -11.50 -14.07
C VAL A 55 -6.05 -10.84 -14.12
N ALA A 56 -5.17 -11.23 -15.05
CA ALA A 56 -3.86 -10.64 -15.21
C ALA A 56 -3.93 -9.14 -15.57
N PHE A 57 -4.84 -8.77 -16.48
CA PHE A 57 -5.09 -7.37 -16.82
C PHE A 57 -5.59 -6.57 -15.62
N GLY A 58 -6.55 -7.11 -14.85
CA GLY A 58 -7.06 -6.47 -13.63
C GLY A 58 -5.98 -6.28 -12.56
N ALA A 59 -5.13 -7.29 -12.32
CA ALA A 59 -4.02 -7.16 -11.38
C ALA A 59 -3.01 -6.09 -11.84
N LYS A 60 -2.72 -6.04 -13.15
CA LYS A 60 -1.81 -5.05 -13.74
C LYS A 60 -2.33 -3.62 -13.64
N THR A 61 -3.65 -3.40 -13.81
CA THR A 61 -4.23 -2.06 -13.68
C THR A 61 -4.22 -1.58 -12.23
N ILE A 62 -4.53 -2.44 -11.27
CA ILE A 62 -4.47 -2.10 -9.84
C ILE A 62 -3.04 -1.76 -9.41
N THR A 63 -2.06 -2.59 -9.78
CA THR A 63 -0.65 -2.33 -9.47
C THR A 63 -0.13 -1.04 -10.12
N LYS A 64 -0.52 -0.77 -11.38
CA LYS A 64 -0.24 0.50 -12.05
C LYS A 64 -0.85 1.68 -11.28
N GLN A 65 -2.12 1.58 -10.86
CA GLN A 65 -2.79 2.64 -10.12
C GLN A 65 -2.11 2.94 -8.79
N VAL A 66 -1.73 1.90 -8.04
CA VAL A 66 -0.98 2.06 -6.78
C VAL A 66 0.37 2.72 -7.04
N ARG A 67 1.07 2.35 -8.11
CA ARG A 67 2.33 2.97 -8.49
C ARG A 67 2.16 4.45 -8.84
N LEU A 68 1.15 4.78 -9.66
CA LEU A 68 0.82 6.16 -10.02
C LEU A 68 0.48 7.01 -8.79
N ASN A 69 -0.27 6.46 -7.83
CA ASN A 69 -0.57 7.15 -6.58
C ASN A 69 0.70 7.37 -5.73
N LYS A 70 1.64 6.42 -5.72
CA LYS A 70 2.94 6.60 -5.05
C LYS A 70 3.78 7.68 -5.74
N GLU A 71 3.86 7.65 -7.06
CA GLU A 71 4.57 8.65 -7.86
C GLU A 71 3.96 10.04 -7.66
N LYS A 72 2.63 10.16 -7.66
CA LYS A 72 1.91 11.41 -7.39
C LYS A 72 2.22 11.93 -5.99
N ASN A 73 2.12 11.08 -4.96
CA ASN A 73 2.49 11.46 -3.60
C ASN A 73 3.96 11.91 -3.48
N LEU A 74 4.88 11.26 -4.20
CA LEU A 74 6.29 11.67 -4.22
C LEU A 74 6.49 13.03 -4.88
N LYS A 75 5.77 13.33 -5.96
CA LYS A 75 5.87 14.62 -6.65
C LYS A 75 5.22 15.75 -5.86
N ASP A 76 4.05 15.52 -5.30
CA ASP A 76 3.22 16.58 -4.73
C ASP A 76 3.55 16.85 -3.25
N LEU A 77 4.02 15.82 -2.52
CA LEU A 77 4.25 15.91 -1.07
C LEU A 77 5.72 15.77 -0.66
N TYR A 78 6.66 15.78 -1.60
CA TYR A 78 8.08 15.81 -1.26
C TYR A 78 8.81 16.90 -2.01
N CYS A 79 9.60 17.68 -1.27
CA CYS A 79 10.45 18.73 -1.81
C CYS A 79 11.91 18.34 -1.64
N TYR A 80 12.70 18.38 -2.71
CA TYR A 80 14.10 18.02 -2.66
C TYR A 80 14.98 19.20 -2.24
N ASP A 81 15.78 19.02 -1.19
CA ASP A 81 16.80 19.99 -0.78
C ASP A 81 18.17 19.56 -1.31
N ARG A 82 18.65 20.28 -2.32
CA ARG A 82 19.96 20.03 -2.93
C ARG A 82 21.13 20.25 -1.99
N SER A 83 20.98 21.11 -0.97
CA SER A 83 22.06 21.45 -0.04
C SER A 83 22.41 20.31 0.90
N LEU A 84 21.40 19.52 1.28
CA LEU A 84 21.53 18.39 2.22
C LEU A 84 21.43 17.03 1.52
N GLY A 85 21.00 16.99 0.26
CA GLY A 85 20.72 15.75 -0.47
C GLY A 85 19.53 14.98 0.10
N HIS A 86 18.58 15.68 0.72
CA HIS A 86 17.44 15.09 1.43
C HIS A 86 16.10 15.53 0.85
N TYR A 87 15.08 14.69 0.96
CA TYR A 87 13.70 15.02 0.59
C TYR A 87 12.89 15.36 1.83
N TRP A 88 12.41 16.60 1.90
CA TRP A 88 11.47 17.03 2.92
C TRP A 88 10.06 16.56 2.59
N LYS A 89 9.43 15.88 3.55
CA LYS A 89 8.03 15.48 3.42
C LYS A 89 7.11 16.62 3.83
N LEU A 90 6.15 16.91 2.97
CA LEU A 90 5.16 17.96 3.15
C LEU A 90 3.85 17.40 3.70
N ARG A 91 3.10 18.23 4.43
CA ARG A 91 1.74 17.92 4.93
C ARG A 91 0.69 18.03 3.82
N ARG A 92 0.92 18.94 2.88
CA ARG A 92 0.07 19.25 1.73
C ARG A 92 0.93 19.64 0.53
N GLU A 93 0.32 19.69 -0.64
CA GLU A 93 0.93 20.23 -1.85
C GLU A 93 1.19 21.74 -1.69
N LEU A 94 2.32 22.19 -2.25
CA LEU A 94 2.68 23.60 -2.32
C LEU A 94 1.86 24.29 -3.41
N THR A 95 1.32 25.45 -3.08
CA THR A 95 0.65 26.31 -4.07
C THR A 95 1.67 26.96 -5.01
N ASN A 96 1.22 27.38 -6.19
CA ASN A 96 2.10 28.05 -7.16
C ASN A 96 2.75 29.32 -6.59
N SER A 97 2.04 30.07 -5.74
CA SER A 97 2.61 31.25 -5.07
C SER A 97 3.71 30.89 -4.08
N GLU A 98 3.54 29.82 -3.30
CA GLU A 98 4.55 29.34 -2.36
C GLU A 98 5.80 28.84 -3.10
N TRP A 99 5.64 28.22 -4.27
CA TRP A 99 6.78 27.84 -5.12
C TRP A 99 7.60 29.05 -5.56
N VAL A 100 6.95 30.14 -5.97
CA VAL A 100 7.63 31.38 -6.36
C VAL A 100 8.34 32.01 -5.16
N GLU A 101 7.70 32.02 -4.00
CA GLU A 101 8.28 32.53 -2.77
C GLU A 101 9.50 31.73 -2.32
N ILE A 102 9.42 30.39 -2.36
CA ILE A 102 10.55 29.49 -2.07
C ILE A 102 11.71 29.79 -3.03
N ASP A 103 11.46 29.94 -4.34
CA ASP A 103 12.51 30.22 -5.31
C ASP A 103 13.20 31.57 -5.05
N GLN A 104 12.44 32.62 -4.79
CA GLN A 104 12.99 33.95 -4.45
C GLN A 104 13.84 33.92 -3.17
N ARG A 105 13.34 33.29 -2.10
CA ARG A 105 14.07 33.17 -0.84
C ARG A 105 15.30 32.27 -0.97
N LYS A 106 15.22 31.23 -1.81
CA LYS A 106 16.37 30.39 -2.17
C LYS A 106 17.45 31.18 -2.90
N GLN A 107 17.09 32.06 -3.81
CA GLN A 107 18.04 32.96 -4.47
C GLN A 107 18.69 33.93 -3.48
N ASN A 108 17.98 34.33 -2.42
CA ASN A 108 18.53 35.13 -1.32
C ASN A 108 19.45 34.34 -0.37
N GLY A 109 19.59 33.03 -0.56
CA GLY A 109 20.49 32.18 0.22
C GLY A 109 19.87 31.51 1.45
N GLU A 110 18.55 31.61 1.65
CA GLU A 110 17.86 30.97 2.77
C GLU A 110 17.84 29.44 2.64
N ARG A 111 17.82 28.74 3.77
CA ARG A 111 17.76 27.27 3.80
C ARG A 111 16.32 26.81 3.53
N LEU A 112 16.18 25.70 2.78
CA LEU A 112 14.86 25.22 2.36
C LEU A 112 14.00 24.81 3.55
N ALA A 113 14.63 24.16 4.53
CA ALA A 113 14.00 23.71 5.75
C ALA A 113 13.34 24.87 6.50
N ASP A 114 14.05 25.99 6.64
CA ASP A 114 13.58 27.16 7.38
C ASP A 114 12.38 27.80 6.65
N ILE A 115 12.48 27.95 5.32
CA ILE A 115 11.37 28.46 4.50
C ILE A 115 10.13 27.55 4.60
N LEU A 116 10.31 26.23 4.49
CA LEU A 116 9.20 25.27 4.57
C LEU A 116 8.57 25.20 5.96
N ASP A 117 9.35 25.43 7.02
CA ASP A 117 8.86 25.50 8.39
C ASP A 117 8.07 26.79 8.63
N GLU A 118 8.56 27.94 8.14
CA GLU A 118 7.84 29.22 8.17
C GLU A 118 6.50 29.17 7.44
N LEU A 119 6.45 28.50 6.27
CA LEU A 119 5.22 28.26 5.51
C LEU A 119 4.29 27.22 6.17
N LYS A 120 4.74 26.56 7.26
CA LYS A 120 4.00 25.52 8.01
C LYS A 120 3.54 24.34 7.14
N VAL A 121 4.34 24.01 6.13
CA VAL A 121 4.05 22.92 5.17
C VAL A 121 4.83 21.65 5.47
N LEU A 122 5.84 21.71 6.34
CA LEU A 122 6.68 20.58 6.73
C LEU A 122 5.91 19.59 7.63
N LYS A 123 6.12 18.29 7.43
CA LYS A 123 5.38 17.24 8.17
C LYS A 123 5.89 16.99 9.57
#